data_AF-A0A537XYF3-F1
#
_entry.id   AF-A0A537XYF3-F1
#
_cell.length_a   1.000
_cell.length_b   1.000
_cell.length_c   1.000
_cell.angle_alpha   90.00
_cell.angle_beta   90.00
_cell.angle_gamma   90.00
#
_symmetry.space_group_name_H-M   'P 1'
#
loop_
_entity.id
_entity.type
_entity.pdbx_description
1 polymer ?
#
loop_
_entity_poly.entity_id
_entity_poly.type
_entity_poly.pdbx_seq_one_letter_code
_entity_poly.pdbx_strand_id
1 'polypeptide(L)'
;MNRRLELFAIVLFALNAGVAGGGVTSALADEAGIEVDLGELRGEVLSLFARRGAIATETNPNYKGATAPAPAAPPSPAVADWPSYNKTLTSERFSDLSQINTKNVGKLKVVCTYDTWRLTAFETGLLMVEGALIGTTEFDIFSINPATCAENWRTHEEYPAYLLPTNRGAAYLDGMLFRGTQDGRVLAYDFKTGKRLWEATIGDAKKAEDVPAAPIAWQGLVFVGNAGGDFKGGKGHMYALDAKTGKIVWQFFLVPKTEGDIVRGPLGATPLDNSTWKNPPGAPISGGGTWTSTTLDPASGLLYVPVGNPAPDYNNSVRQGDNLFAGSVVVLDAKTGAYKNHFQLVPRDWHDWDVSNPPALIKSRGGKRLMAVAPKDGHLYG
;
A
#
# COMPACT_ATOMS: atom_id res chain seq x y z
N MET A 1 48.64 -28.27 0.55
CA MET A 1 48.82 -27.35 1.68
C MET A 1 47.84 -26.19 1.50
N ASN A 2 46.75 -26.15 2.29
CA ASN A 2 45.84 -25.02 2.64
C ASN A 2 45.32 -24.07 1.52
N ARG A 3 44.05 -23.63 1.42
CA ARG A 3 42.89 -23.55 2.34
C ARG A 3 41.65 -23.08 1.52
N ARG A 4 40.44 -23.55 1.89
CA ARG A 4 39.10 -22.92 1.86
C ARG A 4 38.49 -22.43 0.52
N LEU A 5 37.35 -23.00 0.11
CA LEU A 5 35.99 -22.47 0.35
C LEU A 5 34.92 -23.40 -0.24
N GLU A 6 34.15 -24.04 0.63
CA GLU A 6 32.78 -24.55 0.46
C GLU A 6 31.79 -23.35 0.56
N LEU A 7 30.54 -23.33 0.12
CA LEU A 7 29.56 -24.35 -0.26
C LEU A 7 28.44 -23.64 -1.07
N PHE A 8 28.11 -24.12 -2.27
CA PHE A 8 26.82 -23.93 -2.93
C PHE A 8 26.37 -25.35 -3.30
N ALA A 9 25.41 -25.92 -2.58
CA ALA A 9 24.82 -27.19 -2.98
C ALA A 9 23.39 -27.32 -2.44
N ILE A 10 22.46 -27.21 -3.37
CA ILE A 10 21.06 -27.61 -3.30
C ILE A 10 20.99 -29.07 -2.82
N VAL A 11 20.14 -29.36 -1.84
CA VAL A 11 19.74 -30.73 -1.52
C VAL A 11 18.22 -30.80 -1.35
N LEU A 12 17.59 -31.39 -2.36
CA LEU A 12 16.22 -31.90 -2.35
C LEU A 12 16.26 -33.29 -1.70
N PHE A 13 15.53 -33.54 -0.61
CA PHE A 13 15.33 -34.89 -0.08
C PHE A 13 13.85 -35.29 -0.07
N ALA A 14 13.55 -36.35 -0.82
CA ALA A 14 12.29 -37.07 -0.78
C ALA A 14 12.23 -37.93 0.50
N LEU A 15 11.14 -37.82 1.26
CA LEU A 15 10.87 -38.69 2.41
C LEU A 15 9.71 -39.62 2.08
N ASN A 16 10.08 -40.88 1.85
CA ASN A 16 9.21 -42.05 1.97
C ASN A 16 8.87 -42.23 3.46
N ALA A 17 7.62 -42.03 3.86
CA ALA A 17 7.14 -42.46 5.17
C ALA A 17 5.72 -43.01 5.05
N GLY A 18 5.59 -44.31 5.32
CA GLY A 18 4.34 -45.05 5.28
C GLY A 18 3.38 -44.66 6.40
N VAL A 19 2.11 -44.98 6.14
CA VAL A 19 0.98 -44.83 7.05
C VAL A 19 1.16 -45.72 8.29
N ALA A 20 1.34 -45.11 9.45
CA ALA A 20 0.88 -45.60 10.75
C ALA A 20 0.89 -44.41 11.73
N GLY A 21 -0.15 -44.29 12.56
CA GLY A 21 -0.51 -43.05 13.23
C GLY A 21 0.48 -42.52 14.29
N GLY A 22 0.40 -41.22 14.51
CA GLY A 22 0.90 -40.54 15.71
C GLY A 22 2.28 -39.89 15.59
N GLY A 23 2.29 -38.55 15.50
CA GLY A 23 3.38 -37.68 15.97
C GLY A 23 4.66 -37.63 15.11
N VAL A 24 4.89 -36.50 14.45
CA VAL A 24 6.23 -36.11 13.97
C VAL A 24 6.74 -35.01 14.90
N THR A 25 7.74 -35.34 15.73
CA THR A 25 8.53 -34.36 16.51
C THR A 25 9.83 -34.08 15.76
N SER A 26 10.09 -32.82 15.41
CA SER A 26 11.27 -32.38 14.67
C SER A 26 12.47 -32.16 15.61
N ALA A 27 13.40 -33.12 15.65
CA ALA A 27 14.60 -33.08 16.50
C ALA A 27 15.75 -32.17 15.96
N LEU A 28 15.46 -31.18 15.11
CA LEU A 28 16.47 -30.28 14.53
C LEU A 28 16.21 -28.79 14.83
N ALA A 29 15.06 -28.45 15.41
CA ALA A 29 14.72 -27.06 15.75
C ALA A 29 15.44 -26.57 17.03
N ASP A 30 15.79 -27.47 17.95
CA ASP A 30 16.40 -27.12 19.24
C ASP A 30 17.88 -26.71 19.14
N GLU A 31 18.63 -27.14 18.12
CA GLU A 31 20.06 -26.78 17.98
C GLU A 31 20.29 -25.41 17.32
N ALA A 32 19.30 -24.84 16.64
CA ALA A 32 19.44 -23.57 15.91
C ALA A 32 18.77 -22.36 16.60
N GLY A 33 17.96 -22.57 17.65
CA GLY A 33 17.28 -21.48 18.36
C GLY A 33 16.32 -20.66 17.50
N ILE A 34 15.85 -21.21 16.37
CA ILE A 34 14.87 -20.56 15.50
C ILE A 34 13.50 -21.10 15.89
N GLU A 35 12.70 -20.25 16.54
CA GLU A 35 11.26 -20.49 16.69
C GLU A 35 10.61 -20.29 15.31
N VAL A 36 10.48 -21.38 14.54
CA VAL A 36 9.65 -21.39 13.34
C VAL A 36 8.28 -21.89 13.77
N ASP A 37 7.23 -21.10 13.52
CA ASP A 37 5.87 -21.50 13.83
C ASP A 37 5.54 -22.77 13.03
N LEU A 38 5.21 -23.87 13.72
CA LEU A 38 4.97 -25.20 13.14
C LEU A 38 3.84 -25.21 12.08
N GLY A 39 3.04 -24.15 12.01
CA GLY A 39 2.06 -23.90 10.95
C GLY A 39 2.69 -23.56 9.59
N GLU A 40 3.74 -22.73 9.55
CA GLU A 40 4.36 -22.28 8.30
C GLU A 40 5.01 -23.44 7.53
N LEU A 41 5.78 -24.29 8.21
CA LEU A 41 6.43 -25.47 7.61
C LEU A 41 5.43 -26.53 7.10
N ARG A 42 4.21 -26.58 7.66
CA ARG A 42 3.17 -27.54 7.24
C ARG A 42 2.39 -27.08 6.01
N GLY A 43 2.10 -25.79 5.90
CA GLY A 43 1.45 -25.21 4.72
C GLY A 43 2.30 -25.35 3.46
N GLU A 44 3.61 -25.14 3.57
CA GLU A 44 4.54 -25.28 2.44
C GLU A 44 4.56 -26.70 1.86
N VAL A 45 4.69 -27.72 2.73
CA VAL A 45 4.72 -29.13 2.31
C VAL A 45 3.40 -29.57 1.65
N LEU A 46 2.25 -29.10 2.13
CA LEU A 46 0.96 -29.46 1.54
C LEU A 46 0.72 -28.81 0.17
N SER A 47 1.23 -27.59 -0.05
CA SER A 47 1.11 -26.90 -1.34
C SER A 47 1.99 -27.52 -2.44
N LEU A 48 3.17 -28.01 -2.07
CA LEU A 48 4.17 -28.61 -2.98
C LEU A 48 3.69 -29.92 -3.64
N PHE A 49 2.76 -30.63 -3.01
CA PHE A 49 2.21 -31.89 -3.52
C PHE A 49 0.74 -31.78 -3.98
N ALA A 50 0.14 -30.59 -3.94
CA ALA A 50 -1.22 -30.37 -4.41
C ALA A 50 -1.30 -30.44 -5.95
N ARG A 51 -2.34 -31.09 -6.49
CA ARG A 51 -2.60 -31.03 -7.93
C ARG A 51 -2.94 -29.59 -8.33
N ARG A 52 -2.53 -29.17 -9.53
CA ARG A 52 -2.90 -27.86 -10.10
C ARG A 52 -4.43 -27.70 -10.05
N GLY A 53 -4.92 -26.72 -9.28
CA GLY A 53 -6.34 -26.46 -9.07
C GLY A 53 -6.98 -27.17 -7.87
N ALA A 54 -6.23 -27.89 -7.03
CA ALA A 54 -6.73 -28.43 -5.76
C ALA A 54 -6.53 -27.44 -4.62
N ILE A 55 -7.56 -27.26 -3.79
CA ILE A 55 -7.53 -26.47 -2.56
C ILE A 55 -6.90 -27.32 -1.47
N ALA A 56 -5.74 -26.92 -0.95
CA ALA A 56 -5.24 -27.42 0.33
C ALA A 56 -5.76 -26.47 1.42
N THR A 57 -6.90 -26.81 2.02
CA THR A 57 -7.42 -26.06 3.17
C THR A 57 -6.68 -26.52 4.43
N GLU A 58 -6.19 -25.59 5.25
CA GLU A 58 -5.98 -25.91 6.67
C GLU A 58 -7.35 -26.12 7.31
N THR A 59 -7.77 -27.37 7.45
CA THR A 59 -8.92 -27.71 8.28
C THR A 59 -8.48 -27.62 9.73
N ASN A 60 -8.81 -26.51 10.40
CA ASN A 60 -8.90 -26.52 11.84
C ASN A 60 -9.88 -27.65 12.23
N PRO A 61 -9.45 -28.72 12.92
CA PRO A 61 -10.32 -29.86 13.23
C PRO A 61 -11.50 -29.48 14.15
N ASN A 62 -11.46 -28.29 14.76
CA ASN A 62 -12.58 -27.72 15.52
C ASN A 62 -13.56 -26.91 14.67
N TYR A 63 -13.25 -26.64 13.40
CA TYR A 63 -14.13 -25.92 12.48
C TYR A 63 -15.02 -26.89 11.70
N LYS A 64 -16.25 -27.08 12.18
CA LYS A 64 -17.31 -27.76 11.43
C LYS A 64 -18.02 -26.74 10.55
N GLY A 65 -17.44 -26.44 9.38
CA GLY A 65 -17.98 -25.49 8.41
C GLY A 65 -19.37 -25.86 7.89
N ALA A 66 -20.12 -24.84 7.48
CA ALA A 66 -21.45 -24.97 6.89
C ALA A 66 -21.40 -25.64 5.51
N THR A 67 -22.40 -26.48 5.23
CA THR A 67 -22.65 -27.12 3.94
C THR A 67 -23.05 -26.10 2.86
N ALA A 68 -22.31 -26.12 1.74
CA ALA A 68 -22.57 -25.50 0.44
C ALA A 68 -22.81 -23.96 0.39
N PRO A 69 -22.32 -23.26 -0.65
CA PRO A 69 -22.60 -21.84 -0.81
C PRO A 69 -24.09 -21.64 -1.10
N ALA A 70 -24.77 -20.86 -0.26
CA ALA A 70 -26.10 -20.36 -0.55
C ALA A 70 -26.05 -19.43 -1.78
N PRO A 71 -27.12 -19.39 -2.61
CA PRO A 71 -27.18 -18.47 -3.74
C PRO A 71 -26.98 -17.03 -3.27
N ALA A 72 -26.25 -16.25 -4.07
CA ALA A 72 -25.92 -14.86 -3.78
C ALA A 72 -27.20 -14.07 -3.47
N ALA A 73 -27.31 -13.59 -2.22
CA ALA A 73 -28.36 -12.67 -1.84
C ALA A 73 -28.18 -11.35 -2.61
N PRO A 74 -29.27 -10.71 -3.07
CA PRO A 74 -29.19 -9.39 -3.68
C PRO A 74 -28.55 -8.39 -2.71
N PRO A 75 -27.79 -7.40 -3.21
CA PRO A 75 -27.14 -6.41 -2.36
C PRO A 75 -28.18 -5.72 -1.48
N SER A 76 -28.00 -5.85 -0.16
CA SER A 76 -28.81 -5.18 0.85
C SER A 76 -28.63 -3.67 0.74
N PRO A 77 -29.68 -2.84 0.95
CA PRO A 77 -29.57 -1.39 0.82
C PRO A 77 -28.49 -0.81 1.75
N ALA A 78 -27.55 -0.07 1.14
CA ALA A 78 -26.51 0.78 1.72
C ALA A 78 -26.24 0.55 3.22
N VAL A 79 -25.57 -0.57 3.52
CA VAL A 79 -24.69 -0.66 4.69
C VAL A 79 -23.72 0.53 4.59
N ALA A 80 -23.37 1.19 5.70
CA ALA A 80 -22.52 2.37 5.67
C ALA A 80 -21.19 2.09 4.92
N ASP A 81 -21.02 2.72 3.75
CA ASP A 81 -19.86 2.54 2.88
C ASP A 81 -18.54 2.97 3.56
N TRP A 82 -17.46 2.30 3.15
CA TRP A 82 -16.06 2.63 3.39
C TRP A 82 -15.36 2.81 2.03
N PRO A 83 -15.58 3.93 1.32
CA PRO A 83 -15.21 4.09 -0.09
C PRO A 83 -13.74 4.46 -0.35
N SER A 84 -12.95 4.65 0.70
CA SER A 84 -11.55 5.04 0.61
C SER A 84 -10.73 4.31 1.68
N TYR A 85 -9.42 4.19 1.48
CA TYR A 85 -8.47 3.59 2.42
C TYR A 85 -8.72 4.04 3.87
N ASN A 86 -8.94 5.33 4.10
CA ASN A 86 -9.20 5.91 5.43
C ASN A 86 -10.68 6.23 5.71
N LYS A 87 -11.63 5.56 5.04
CA LYS A 87 -13.08 5.85 4.97
C LYS A 87 -13.40 7.15 4.26
N THR A 88 -12.97 8.28 4.81
CA THR A 88 -13.19 9.62 4.27
C THR A 88 -11.92 10.14 3.63
N LEU A 89 -12.06 11.10 2.71
CA LEU A 89 -10.92 11.81 2.12
C LEU A 89 -10.16 12.65 3.17
N THR A 90 -10.79 12.97 4.30
CA THR A 90 -10.17 13.67 5.45
C THR A 90 -9.39 12.75 6.38
N SER A 91 -9.31 11.45 6.08
CA SER A 91 -8.48 10.46 6.75
C SER A 91 -8.76 10.19 8.24
N GLU A 92 -10.00 10.37 8.71
CA GLU A 92 -10.35 10.22 10.13
C GLU A 92 -10.49 8.76 10.59
N ARG A 93 -10.75 7.81 9.67
CA ARG A 93 -10.98 6.38 9.96
C ARG A 93 -12.05 6.11 11.04
N PHE A 94 -13.02 7.01 11.21
CA PHE A 94 -14.07 6.87 12.21
C PHE A 94 -15.36 6.32 11.60
N SER A 95 -15.97 5.31 12.24
CA SER A 95 -17.28 4.76 11.86
C SER A 95 -18.38 5.15 12.85
N ASP A 96 -19.48 5.71 12.36
CA ASP A 96 -20.66 6.03 13.17
C ASP A 96 -21.54 4.79 13.46
N LEU A 97 -21.18 3.62 12.93
CA LEU A 97 -21.89 2.37 13.23
C LEU A 97 -21.68 1.98 14.70
N SER A 98 -22.78 1.76 15.42
CA SER A 98 -22.76 1.46 16.85
C SER A 98 -23.41 0.13 17.23
N GLN A 99 -23.75 -0.71 16.24
CA GLN A 99 -24.34 -2.03 16.48
C GLN A 99 -23.41 -2.89 17.35
N ILE A 100 -22.11 -2.88 17.03
CA ILE A 100 -21.05 -3.46 17.86
C ILE A 100 -20.56 -2.35 18.80
N ASN A 101 -20.49 -2.65 20.09
CA ASN A 101 -20.09 -1.71 21.13
C ASN A 101 -19.47 -2.43 22.34
N THR A 102 -19.02 -1.66 23.33
CA THR A 102 -18.33 -2.19 24.52
C THR A 102 -19.15 -3.19 25.34
N LYS A 103 -20.48 -3.22 25.19
CA LYS A 103 -21.35 -4.16 25.89
C LYS A 103 -21.51 -5.51 25.18
N ASN A 104 -21.20 -5.59 23.88
CA ASN A 104 -21.44 -6.79 23.08
C ASN A 104 -20.25 -7.27 22.23
N VAL A 105 -19.13 -6.53 22.16
CA VAL A 105 -17.95 -6.89 21.35
C VAL A 105 -17.39 -8.28 21.67
N GLY A 106 -17.48 -8.72 22.94
CA GLY A 106 -17.07 -10.07 23.36
C GLY A 106 -17.93 -11.21 22.79
N LYS A 107 -19.00 -10.90 22.04
CA LYS A 107 -19.87 -11.87 21.37
C LYS A 107 -19.57 -12.01 19.87
N LEU A 108 -18.57 -11.29 19.35
CA LEU A 108 -18.17 -11.39 17.95
C LEU A 108 -17.76 -12.82 17.59
N LYS A 109 -18.10 -13.21 16.37
CA LYS A 109 -17.72 -14.50 15.78
C LYS A 109 -17.27 -14.24 14.35
N VAL A 110 -16.32 -15.04 13.88
CA VAL A 110 -15.95 -15.08 12.47
C VAL A 110 -17.16 -15.55 11.67
N VAL A 111 -17.56 -14.77 10.67
CA VAL A 111 -18.66 -15.13 9.75
C VAL A 111 -18.12 -15.90 8.56
N CYS A 112 -16.98 -15.48 8.02
CA CYS A 112 -16.27 -16.15 6.95
C CYS A 112 -14.79 -15.74 6.94
N THR A 113 -13.97 -16.53 6.25
CA THR A 113 -12.54 -16.28 6.00
C THR A 113 -12.30 -16.38 4.49
N TYR A 114 -11.37 -15.58 3.97
CA TYR A 114 -11.00 -15.56 2.57
C TYR A 114 -9.48 -15.60 2.41
N ASP A 115 -8.98 -16.62 1.70
CA ASP A 115 -7.55 -16.79 1.45
C ASP A 115 -7.15 -16.04 0.17
N THR A 116 -6.17 -15.15 0.28
CA THR A 116 -5.67 -14.36 -0.85
C THR A 116 -4.74 -15.14 -1.76
N TRP A 117 -4.27 -16.30 -1.29
CA TRP A 117 -3.24 -17.17 -1.91
C TRP A 117 -1.91 -16.46 -2.15
N ARG A 118 -1.56 -15.50 -1.29
CA ARG A 118 -0.28 -14.78 -1.32
C ARG A 118 0.39 -14.84 0.05
N LEU A 119 1.63 -15.31 0.06
CA LEU A 119 2.50 -15.34 1.24
C LEU A 119 3.32 -14.04 1.30
N THR A 120 2.65 -12.95 1.62
CA THR A 120 3.25 -11.61 1.80
C THR A 120 2.46 -10.82 2.83
N ALA A 121 3.00 -9.71 3.32
CA ALA A 121 2.26 -8.80 4.18
C ALA A 121 1.01 -8.27 3.46
N PHE A 122 -0.15 -8.45 4.11
CA PHE A 122 -1.44 -8.00 3.60
C PHE A 122 -1.79 -6.63 4.17
N GLU A 123 -1.42 -5.58 3.42
CA GLU A 123 -1.57 -4.18 3.85
C GLU A 123 -2.77 -3.46 3.22
N THR A 124 -3.60 -4.19 2.47
CA THR A 124 -4.70 -3.57 1.74
C THR A 124 -5.74 -2.97 2.69
N GLY A 125 -6.05 -1.69 2.51
CA GLY A 125 -7.22 -1.08 3.13
C GLY A 125 -8.45 -1.48 2.34
N LEU A 126 -9.22 -2.43 2.89
CA LEU A 126 -10.42 -2.91 2.23
C LEU A 126 -11.42 -1.77 2.01
N LEU A 127 -11.92 -1.66 0.77
CA LEU A 127 -13.06 -0.79 0.48
C LEU A 127 -14.34 -1.57 0.70
N MET A 128 -15.36 -0.94 1.27
CA MET A 128 -16.72 -1.45 1.26
C MET A 128 -17.58 -0.46 0.49
N VAL A 129 -18.01 -0.82 -0.72
CA VAL A 129 -18.80 0.05 -1.58
C VAL A 129 -19.85 -0.78 -2.30
N GLU A 130 -21.07 -0.24 -2.41
CA GLU A 130 -22.18 -0.90 -3.12
C GLU A 130 -22.41 -2.37 -2.71
N GLY A 131 -22.14 -2.70 -1.45
CA GLY A 131 -22.32 -4.06 -0.93
C GLY A 131 -21.22 -5.07 -1.31
N ALA A 132 -20.06 -4.62 -1.79
CA ALA A 132 -18.90 -5.46 -2.06
C ALA A 132 -17.68 -5.02 -1.23
N LEU A 133 -16.86 -5.98 -0.80
CA LEU A 133 -15.52 -5.72 -0.27
C LEU A 133 -14.51 -5.81 -1.41
N ILE A 134 -13.66 -4.78 -1.56
CA ILE A 134 -12.59 -4.74 -2.54
C ILE A 134 -11.25 -4.78 -1.82
N GLY A 135 -10.34 -5.63 -2.29
CA GLY A 135 -8.98 -5.75 -1.77
C GLY A 135 -7.96 -5.91 -2.89
N THR A 136 -6.69 -5.72 -2.53
CA THR A 136 -5.55 -5.92 -3.41
C THR A 136 -4.51 -6.83 -2.77
N THR A 137 -3.73 -7.50 -3.61
CA THR A 137 -2.48 -8.16 -3.24
C THR A 137 -1.33 -7.48 -4.00
N GLU A 138 -0.14 -8.10 -4.03
CA GLU A 138 0.89 -7.70 -5.01
C GLU A 138 0.27 -7.69 -6.41
N PHE A 139 -0.18 -8.81 -6.96
CA PHE A 139 -0.60 -8.89 -8.36
C PHE A 139 -2.10 -8.76 -8.60
N ASP A 140 -2.92 -8.93 -7.57
CA ASP A 140 -4.36 -9.13 -7.74
C ASP A 140 -5.16 -7.94 -7.23
N ILE A 141 -6.27 -7.64 -7.89
CA ILE A 141 -7.39 -6.89 -7.33
C ILE A 141 -8.62 -7.81 -7.34
N PHE A 142 -9.40 -7.81 -6.28
CA PHE A 142 -10.53 -8.73 -6.13
C PHE A 142 -11.71 -8.08 -5.43
N SER A 143 -12.90 -8.62 -5.70
CA SER A 143 -14.16 -8.26 -5.06
C SER A 143 -14.79 -9.48 -4.43
N ILE A 144 -15.25 -9.35 -3.19
CA ILE A 144 -15.97 -10.41 -2.48
C ILE A 144 -17.28 -9.88 -1.87
N ASN A 145 -18.25 -10.77 -1.69
CA ASN A 145 -19.44 -10.49 -0.91
C ASN A 145 -19.08 -10.46 0.60
N PRO A 146 -19.33 -9.35 1.32
CA PRO A 146 -18.96 -9.23 2.74
C PRO A 146 -19.69 -10.19 3.69
N ALA A 147 -20.87 -10.69 3.30
CA ALA A 147 -21.67 -11.57 4.15
C ALA A 147 -21.28 -13.05 4.00
N THR A 148 -20.73 -13.44 2.85
CA THR A 148 -20.45 -14.85 2.53
C THR A 148 -18.98 -15.13 2.20
N CYS A 149 -18.16 -14.09 2.02
CA CYS A 149 -16.80 -14.16 1.46
C CYS A 149 -16.72 -14.84 0.08
N ALA A 150 -17.83 -14.97 -0.64
CA ALA A 150 -17.83 -15.46 -2.01
C ALA A 150 -17.17 -14.42 -2.93
N GLU A 151 -16.25 -14.87 -3.78
CA GLU A 151 -15.61 -14.00 -4.78
C GLU A 151 -16.62 -13.61 -5.86
N ASN A 152 -16.77 -12.31 -6.09
CA ASN A 152 -17.56 -11.75 -7.18
C ASN A 152 -16.74 -11.78 -8.48
N TRP A 153 -15.49 -11.33 -8.39
CA TRP A 153 -14.50 -11.35 -9.46
C TRP A 153 -13.09 -11.17 -8.88
N ARG A 154 -12.08 -11.56 -9.65
CA ARG A 154 -10.66 -11.31 -9.40
C ARG A 154 -9.94 -11.04 -10.71
N THR A 155 -8.98 -10.13 -10.66
CA THR A 155 -8.15 -9.76 -11.81
C THR A 155 -6.70 -9.81 -11.41
N HIS A 156 -5.93 -10.58 -12.19
CA HIS A 156 -4.51 -10.78 -12.02
C HIS A 156 -3.74 -9.91 -13.01
N GLU A 157 -2.71 -9.23 -12.53
CA GLU A 157 -1.78 -8.47 -13.36
C GLU A 157 -0.41 -9.13 -13.37
N GLU A 158 0.16 -9.26 -14.56
CA GLU A 158 1.47 -9.87 -14.75
C GLU A 158 2.56 -8.79 -14.79
N TYR A 159 3.52 -8.88 -13.88
CA TYR A 159 4.75 -8.09 -13.86
C TYR A 159 5.81 -8.76 -12.98
N PRO A 160 7.10 -8.38 -13.10
CA PRO A 160 8.15 -8.95 -12.26
C PRO A 160 7.87 -8.72 -10.78
N ALA A 161 8.07 -9.76 -9.96
CA ALA A 161 8.01 -9.62 -8.51
C ALA A 161 9.02 -8.58 -8.02
N TYR A 162 8.65 -7.87 -6.97
CA TYR A 162 9.44 -6.77 -6.43
C TYR A 162 10.02 -7.10 -5.04
N LEU A 163 11.03 -6.35 -4.62
CA LEU A 163 11.69 -6.57 -3.32
C LEU A 163 10.73 -6.41 -2.14
N LEU A 164 9.79 -5.47 -2.23
CA LEU A 164 8.76 -5.19 -1.22
C LEU A 164 7.37 -5.44 -1.82
N PRO A 165 6.86 -6.69 -1.80
CA PRO A 165 5.63 -7.11 -2.50
C PRO A 165 4.35 -6.72 -1.75
N THR A 166 4.23 -5.45 -1.33
CA THR A 166 3.09 -4.93 -0.55
C THR A 166 2.25 -3.97 -1.38
N ASN A 167 0.93 -4.01 -1.19
CA ASN A 167 0.00 -3.07 -1.82
C ASN A 167 -1.07 -2.65 -0.80
N ARG A 168 -1.33 -1.34 -0.72
CA ARG A 168 -2.17 -0.76 0.33
C ARG A 168 -3.63 -0.58 -0.06
N GLY A 169 -4.02 -0.96 -1.28
CA GLY A 169 -5.42 -0.98 -1.69
C GLY A 169 -5.71 -0.16 -2.93
N ALA A 170 -7.00 0.10 -3.11
CA ALA A 170 -7.53 0.82 -4.26
C ALA A 170 -8.27 2.10 -3.83
N ALA A 171 -8.55 2.97 -4.79
CA ALA A 171 -9.57 4.00 -4.69
C ALA A 171 -10.82 3.58 -5.48
N TYR A 172 -11.99 4.09 -5.08
CA TYR A 172 -13.24 3.99 -5.84
C TYR A 172 -13.72 5.38 -6.27
N LEU A 173 -14.18 5.51 -7.52
CA LEU A 173 -14.90 6.70 -8.01
C LEU A 173 -15.80 6.32 -9.20
N ASP A 174 -17.07 6.70 -9.14
CA ASP A 174 -18.03 6.59 -10.26
C ASP A 174 -18.05 5.21 -10.95
N GLY A 175 -18.06 4.13 -10.17
CA GLY A 175 -18.05 2.76 -10.69
C GLY A 175 -16.70 2.27 -11.22
N MET A 176 -15.61 2.98 -10.95
CA MET A 176 -14.25 2.60 -11.30
C MET A 176 -13.40 2.37 -10.05
N LEU A 177 -12.46 1.43 -10.14
CA LEU A 177 -11.44 1.16 -9.14
C LEU A 177 -10.06 1.52 -9.67
N PHE A 178 -9.19 2.04 -8.80
CA PHE A 178 -7.83 2.47 -9.17
C PHE A 178 -6.80 1.93 -8.20
N ARG A 179 -5.71 1.35 -8.69
CA ARG A 179 -4.58 0.89 -7.86
C ARG A 179 -3.24 1.13 -8.54
N GLY A 180 -2.20 1.23 -7.72
CA GLY A 180 -0.82 1.15 -8.19
C GLY A 180 -0.28 -0.28 -8.24
N THR A 181 0.85 -0.45 -8.92
CA THR A 181 1.61 -1.71 -9.06
C THR A 181 3.08 -1.53 -8.73
N GLN A 182 3.77 -2.64 -8.47
CA GLN A 182 5.19 -2.63 -8.11
C GLN A 182 6.13 -2.34 -9.30
N ASP A 183 5.62 -2.36 -10.53
CA ASP A 183 6.37 -2.00 -11.74
C ASP A 183 6.12 -0.55 -12.20
N GLY A 184 5.58 0.31 -11.32
CA GLY A 184 5.48 1.75 -11.57
C GLY A 184 4.22 2.18 -12.34
N ARG A 185 3.20 1.32 -12.47
CA ARG A 185 1.95 1.63 -13.16
C ARG A 185 0.82 1.99 -12.20
N VAL A 186 -0.17 2.68 -12.75
CA VAL A 186 -1.49 2.92 -12.18
C VAL A 186 -2.51 2.29 -13.13
N LEU A 187 -3.41 1.50 -12.59
CA LEU A 187 -4.39 0.72 -13.34
C LEU A 187 -5.80 1.09 -12.91
N ALA A 188 -6.73 1.14 -13.86
CA ALA A 188 -8.15 1.29 -13.58
C ALA A 188 -8.96 0.07 -14.00
N TYR A 189 -10.02 -0.20 -13.25
CA TYR A 189 -10.89 -1.34 -13.44
C TYR A 189 -12.35 -0.93 -13.35
N ASP A 190 -13.20 -1.62 -14.10
CA ASP A 190 -14.64 -1.57 -13.92
C ASP A 190 -15.01 -2.25 -12.59
N PHE A 191 -15.72 -1.54 -11.71
CA PHE A 191 -16.05 -2.02 -10.37
C PHE A 191 -16.89 -3.30 -10.38
N LYS A 192 -17.79 -3.47 -11.37
CA LYS A 192 -18.72 -4.60 -11.39
C LYS A 192 -18.10 -5.88 -11.94
N THR A 193 -17.16 -5.75 -12.87
CA THR A 193 -16.61 -6.87 -13.62
C THR A 193 -15.15 -7.17 -13.30
N GLY A 194 -14.43 -6.24 -12.67
CA GLY A 194 -12.97 -6.30 -12.50
C GLY A 194 -12.21 -6.08 -13.81
N LYS A 195 -12.88 -5.81 -14.94
CA LYS A 195 -12.18 -5.65 -16.22
C LYS A 195 -11.30 -4.40 -16.21
N ARG A 196 -10.02 -4.55 -16.57
CA ARG A 196 -9.10 -3.42 -16.75
C ARG A 196 -9.62 -2.47 -17.85
N LEU A 197 -9.70 -1.19 -17.51
CA LEU A 197 -10.20 -0.11 -18.36
C LEU A 197 -9.04 0.66 -19.01
N TRP A 198 -8.02 0.99 -18.24
CA TRP A 198 -6.81 1.64 -18.72
C TRP A 198 -5.61 1.35 -17.81
N GLU A 199 -4.42 1.64 -18.31
CA GLU A 199 -3.17 1.65 -17.55
C GLU A 199 -2.33 2.89 -17.89
N ALA A 200 -1.57 3.39 -16.93
CA ALA A 200 -0.65 4.52 -17.09
C ALA A 200 0.63 4.30 -16.27
N THR A 201 1.79 4.54 -16.87
CA THR A 201 3.08 4.44 -16.17
C THR A 201 3.44 5.77 -15.52
N ILE A 202 3.67 5.77 -14.21
CA ILE A 202 4.09 6.95 -13.44
C ILE A 202 5.49 6.83 -12.83
N GLY A 203 5.99 5.60 -12.66
CA GLY A 203 7.32 5.30 -12.14
C GLY A 203 8.30 4.82 -13.22
N ASP A 204 9.58 4.77 -12.88
CA ASP A 204 10.64 4.07 -13.60
C ASP A 204 11.14 2.87 -12.79
N ALA A 205 10.72 1.66 -13.17
CA ALA A 205 11.14 0.43 -12.51
C ALA A 205 12.68 0.22 -12.53
N LYS A 206 13.41 0.84 -13.48
CA LYS A 206 14.89 0.77 -13.49
C LYS A 206 15.53 1.59 -12.37
N LYS A 207 14.79 2.56 -11.82
CA LYS A 207 15.14 3.32 -10.63
C LYS A 207 14.50 2.73 -9.37
N ALA A 208 13.87 1.57 -9.47
CA ALA A 208 13.10 0.95 -8.39
C ALA A 208 11.98 1.88 -7.88
N GLU A 209 11.36 2.64 -8.78
CA GLU A 209 10.14 3.40 -8.47
C GLU A 209 8.90 2.50 -8.67
N ASP A 210 8.17 2.30 -7.59
CA ASP A 210 6.94 1.51 -7.52
C ASP A 210 5.75 2.32 -6.98
N VAL A 211 4.54 1.76 -7.03
CA VAL A 211 3.29 2.42 -6.60
C VAL A 211 2.53 1.56 -5.59
N PRO A 212 3.04 1.38 -4.36
CA PRO A 212 2.41 0.50 -3.36
C PRO A 212 1.27 1.20 -2.62
N ALA A 213 1.17 2.52 -2.74
CA ALA A 213 0.20 3.37 -2.08
C ALA A 213 -1.25 3.06 -2.51
N ALA A 214 -2.20 3.21 -1.59
CA ALA A 214 -3.61 3.29 -1.91
C ALA A 214 -3.91 4.69 -2.49
N PRO A 215 -4.33 4.80 -3.76
CA PRO A 215 -4.74 6.08 -4.32
C PRO A 215 -5.94 6.67 -3.55
N ILE A 216 -6.22 7.95 -3.76
CA ILE A 216 -7.54 8.52 -3.49
C ILE A 216 -8.11 9.09 -4.79
N ALA A 217 -9.43 9.15 -4.90
CA ALA A 217 -10.10 9.68 -6.08
C ALA A 217 -11.17 10.72 -5.70
N TRP A 218 -11.22 11.82 -6.45
CA TRP A 218 -12.14 12.92 -6.19
C TRP A 218 -12.35 13.79 -7.44
N GLN A 219 -13.61 14.09 -7.76
CA GLN A 219 -14.00 14.96 -8.89
C GLN A 219 -13.34 14.60 -10.24
N GLY A 220 -13.37 13.31 -10.59
CA GLY A 220 -12.82 12.83 -11.87
C GLY A 220 -11.28 12.73 -11.90
N LEU A 221 -10.60 12.92 -10.77
CA LEU A 221 -9.16 12.80 -10.65
C LEU A 221 -8.77 11.66 -9.71
N VAL A 222 -7.67 10.98 -10.02
CA VAL A 222 -7.02 9.96 -9.19
C VAL A 222 -5.68 10.49 -8.73
N PHE A 223 -5.46 10.54 -7.43
CA PHE A 223 -4.28 11.07 -6.78
C PHE A 223 -3.43 9.92 -6.25
N VAL A 224 -2.20 9.82 -6.75
CA VAL A 224 -1.25 8.79 -6.33
C VAL A 224 0.18 9.26 -6.57
N GLY A 225 1.10 8.85 -5.71
CA GLY A 225 2.53 9.07 -5.88
C GLY A 225 3.31 7.76 -5.89
N ASN A 226 4.63 7.83 -5.94
CA ASN A 226 5.50 6.66 -6.00
C ASN A 226 6.31 6.45 -4.72
N ALA A 227 6.74 5.21 -4.49
CA ALA A 227 7.80 4.88 -3.56
C ALA A 227 9.15 4.75 -4.30
N GLY A 228 10.15 4.16 -3.65
CA GLY A 228 11.50 4.02 -4.20
C GLY A 228 12.43 5.21 -3.93
N GLY A 229 12.06 6.09 -2.99
CA GLY A 229 12.88 7.26 -2.62
C GLY A 229 14.27 6.89 -2.08
N ASP A 230 14.41 5.73 -1.47
CA ASP A 230 15.65 5.24 -0.86
C ASP A 230 16.71 4.83 -1.90
N PHE A 231 16.28 4.57 -3.14
CA PHE A 231 17.18 4.19 -4.22
C PHE A 231 17.86 5.41 -4.83
N LYS A 232 19.13 5.23 -5.22
CA LYS A 232 19.95 6.29 -5.82
C LYS A 232 19.27 6.85 -7.08
N GLY A 233 18.90 8.13 -7.03
CA GLY A 233 18.24 8.85 -8.12
C GLY A 233 16.73 8.60 -8.22
N GLY A 234 16.15 7.84 -7.30
CA GLY A 234 14.71 7.71 -7.11
C GLY A 234 14.16 8.97 -6.46
N LYS A 235 13.13 9.55 -7.05
CA LYS A 235 12.52 10.79 -6.58
C LYS A 235 11.03 10.57 -6.37
N GLY A 236 10.53 11.03 -5.23
CA GLY A 236 9.11 11.02 -4.96
C GLY A 236 8.39 12.07 -5.78
N HIS A 237 7.29 11.66 -6.38
CA HIS A 237 6.39 12.49 -7.14
C HIS A 237 4.96 12.28 -6.64
N MET A 238 4.14 13.32 -6.77
CA MET A 238 2.69 13.21 -6.67
C MET A 238 2.08 13.47 -8.05
N TYR A 239 1.07 12.69 -8.42
CA TYR A 239 0.35 12.85 -9.68
C TYR A 239 -1.15 13.00 -9.43
N ALA A 240 -1.81 13.70 -10.36
CA ALA A 240 -3.21 13.49 -10.64
C ALA A 240 -3.39 12.93 -12.05
N LEU A 241 -4.21 11.89 -12.16
CA LEU A 241 -4.61 11.29 -13.43
C LEU A 241 -6.10 11.54 -13.65
N ASP A 242 -6.50 11.77 -14.90
CA ASP A 242 -7.90 11.76 -15.28
C ASP A 242 -8.47 10.35 -15.05
N ALA A 243 -9.52 10.25 -14.24
CA ALA A 243 -10.07 8.98 -13.81
C ALA A 243 -10.57 8.12 -14.97
N LYS A 244 -11.06 8.73 -16.06
CA LYS A 244 -11.64 7.98 -17.20
C LYS A 244 -10.59 7.48 -18.18
N THR A 245 -9.49 8.21 -18.32
CA THR A 245 -8.52 7.99 -19.41
C THR A 245 -7.14 7.57 -18.94
N GLY A 246 -6.81 7.77 -17.66
CA GLY A 246 -5.46 7.56 -17.12
C GLY A 246 -4.45 8.62 -17.56
N LYS A 247 -4.87 9.66 -18.28
CA LYS A 247 -3.98 10.75 -18.69
C LYS A 247 -3.50 11.52 -17.46
N ILE A 248 -2.19 11.71 -17.34
CA ILE A 248 -1.61 12.56 -16.29
C ILE A 248 -2.04 14.01 -16.53
N VAL A 249 -2.81 14.55 -15.59
CA VAL A 249 -3.31 15.93 -15.58
C VAL A 249 -2.24 16.85 -15.02
N TRP A 250 -1.59 16.45 -13.93
CA TRP A 250 -0.43 17.14 -13.39
C TRP A 250 0.53 16.19 -12.67
N GLN A 251 1.79 16.61 -12.57
CA GLN A 251 2.87 16.00 -11.81
C GLN A 251 3.51 17.05 -10.89
N PHE A 252 3.85 16.65 -9.67
CA PHE A 252 4.59 17.47 -8.72
C PHE A 252 5.79 16.68 -8.19
N PHE A 253 6.99 17.24 -8.28
CA PHE A 253 8.20 16.66 -7.70
C PHE A 253 8.30 17.03 -6.22
N LEU A 254 8.46 16.04 -5.33
CA LEU A 254 8.50 16.24 -3.87
C LEU A 254 9.92 16.47 -3.34
N VAL A 255 10.92 16.18 -4.17
CA VAL A 255 12.30 16.64 -4.02
C VAL A 255 12.72 17.36 -5.32
N PRO A 256 13.73 18.23 -5.32
CA PRO A 256 13.97 19.09 -6.47
C PRO A 256 14.22 18.31 -7.75
N LYS A 257 13.50 18.70 -8.81
CA LYS A 257 13.72 18.20 -10.15
C LYS A 257 15.10 18.67 -10.64
N THR A 258 15.90 17.75 -11.16
CA THR A 258 17.21 18.02 -11.76
C THR A 258 17.17 17.75 -13.26
N GLU A 259 18.28 18.07 -13.94
CA GLU A 259 18.49 17.68 -15.32
C GLU A 259 18.48 16.14 -15.45
N GLY A 260 17.90 15.62 -16.54
CA GLY A 260 17.78 14.18 -16.80
C GLY A 260 16.58 13.50 -16.13
N ASP A 261 15.83 14.17 -15.26
CA ASP A 261 14.60 13.59 -14.70
C ASP A 261 13.48 13.48 -15.76
N ILE A 262 12.78 12.34 -15.73
CA ILE A 262 11.66 12.07 -16.63
C ILE A 262 10.41 12.80 -16.11
N VAL A 263 9.92 13.74 -16.91
CA VAL A 263 8.64 14.43 -16.69
C VAL A 263 7.57 13.70 -17.50
N ARG A 264 6.51 13.24 -16.83
CA ARG A 264 5.44 12.42 -17.44
C ARG A 264 4.14 13.19 -17.66
N GLY A 265 4.00 14.37 -17.07
CA GLY A 265 2.83 15.23 -17.27
C GLY A 265 3.11 16.71 -17.02
N PRO A 266 2.10 17.56 -17.17
CA PRO A 266 2.21 18.99 -16.87
C PRO A 266 2.70 19.21 -15.43
N LEU A 267 3.67 20.10 -15.24
CA LEU A 267 4.20 20.38 -13.90
C LEU A 267 3.27 21.33 -13.14
N GLY A 268 2.91 20.94 -11.92
CA GLY A 268 2.31 21.85 -10.96
C GLY A 268 3.28 22.99 -10.61
N ALA A 269 2.76 24.20 -10.41
CA ALA A 269 3.59 25.34 -10.00
C ALA A 269 4.25 25.04 -8.65
N THR A 270 5.56 25.25 -8.55
CA THR A 270 6.33 24.92 -7.35
C THR A 270 7.36 26.00 -7.04
N PRO A 271 7.58 26.36 -5.75
CA PRO A 271 8.71 27.18 -5.35
C PRO A 271 9.99 26.35 -5.18
N LEU A 272 9.91 25.02 -5.33
CA LEU A 272 11.01 24.12 -5.03
C LEU A 272 12.14 24.28 -6.04
N ASP A 273 13.31 24.65 -5.52
CA ASP A 273 14.58 24.64 -6.23
C ASP A 273 15.59 23.77 -5.47
N ASN A 274 16.84 23.76 -5.95
CA ASN A 274 17.88 22.92 -5.36
C ASN A 274 18.59 23.59 -4.17
N SER A 275 18.16 24.77 -3.71
CA SER A 275 18.91 25.59 -2.74
C SER A 275 19.06 24.92 -1.37
N THR A 276 18.09 24.10 -0.97
CA THR A 276 18.11 23.34 0.30
C THR A 276 18.85 22.00 0.19
N TRP A 277 19.47 21.70 -0.96
CA TRP A 277 20.18 20.45 -1.23
C TRP A 277 21.61 20.72 -1.67
N LYS A 278 22.56 20.52 -0.77
CA LYS A 278 24.00 20.71 -1.00
C LYS A 278 24.68 19.37 -1.24
N ASN A 279 24.26 18.68 -2.28
CA ASN A 279 24.84 17.40 -2.65
C ASN A 279 26.19 17.59 -3.36
N PRO A 280 27.22 16.79 -3.05
CA PRO A 280 28.46 16.81 -3.79
C PRO A 280 28.27 16.23 -5.21
N PRO A 281 29.17 16.54 -6.16
CA PRO A 281 29.15 15.93 -7.49
C PRO A 281 29.07 14.40 -7.42
N GLY A 282 28.16 13.80 -8.21
CA GLY A 282 27.96 12.35 -8.27
C GLY A 282 26.96 11.79 -7.24
N ALA A 283 26.47 12.60 -6.30
CA ALA A 283 25.38 12.26 -5.38
C ALA A 283 24.06 12.90 -5.84
N PRO A 284 23.19 12.19 -6.59
CA PRO A 284 21.94 12.76 -7.04
C PRO A 284 20.99 13.05 -5.87
N ILE A 285 20.19 14.10 -6.00
CA ILE A 285 19.03 14.32 -5.11
C ILE A 285 18.12 13.10 -5.25
N SER A 286 17.75 12.50 -4.12
CA SER A 286 16.94 11.30 -4.03
C SER A 286 16.03 11.39 -2.79
N GLY A 287 14.95 10.61 -2.75
CA GLY A 287 14.02 10.57 -1.61
C GLY A 287 12.66 11.18 -1.89
N GLY A 288 11.89 11.38 -0.82
CA GLY A 288 10.57 12.00 -0.82
C GLY A 288 9.44 11.11 -1.32
N GLY A 289 9.62 9.79 -1.30
CA GLY A 289 8.59 8.83 -1.72
C GLY A 289 7.31 8.97 -0.90
N THR A 290 6.16 8.62 -1.49
CA THR A 290 4.84 8.71 -0.86
C THR A 290 4.13 7.36 -0.94
N TRP A 291 4.49 6.46 -0.05
CA TRP A 291 4.21 5.03 -0.22
C TRP A 291 2.94 4.54 0.47
N THR A 292 2.18 5.38 1.20
CA THR A 292 0.91 4.97 1.84
C THR A 292 -0.36 5.48 1.17
N SER A 293 -0.95 6.58 1.62
CA SER A 293 -2.09 7.26 1.02
C SER A 293 -1.97 8.75 1.33
N THR A 294 -2.90 9.54 0.84
CA THR A 294 -2.89 11.00 0.97
C THR A 294 -4.25 11.48 1.47
N THR A 295 -4.31 12.72 1.93
CA THR A 295 -5.51 13.32 2.48
C THR A 295 -5.99 14.46 1.60
N LEU A 296 -7.29 14.61 1.44
CA LEU A 296 -7.89 15.71 0.69
C LEU A 296 -9.00 16.36 1.52
N ASP A 297 -9.02 17.69 1.59
CA ASP A 297 -10.17 18.47 2.05
C ASP A 297 -11.10 18.77 0.86
N PRO A 298 -12.25 18.10 0.72
CA PRO A 298 -13.15 18.32 -0.42
C PRO A 298 -13.75 19.72 -0.44
N ALA A 299 -13.84 20.39 0.71
CA ALA A 299 -14.44 21.72 0.82
C ALA A 299 -13.52 22.81 0.25
N SER A 300 -12.20 22.67 0.42
CA SER A 300 -11.22 23.62 -0.11
C SER A 300 -10.52 23.13 -1.38
N GLY A 301 -10.62 21.85 -1.73
CA GLY A 301 -9.87 21.24 -2.83
C GLY A 301 -8.36 21.18 -2.57
N LEU A 302 -7.95 21.08 -1.29
CA LEU A 302 -6.55 20.99 -0.91
C LEU A 302 -6.15 19.53 -0.68
N LEU A 303 -5.04 19.12 -1.27
CA LEU A 303 -4.42 17.81 -1.15
C LEU A 303 -3.21 17.91 -0.22
N TYR A 304 -3.16 17.07 0.80
CA TYR A 304 -2.14 17.02 1.84
C TYR A 304 -1.28 15.77 1.66
N VAL A 305 -0.13 15.94 1.03
CA VAL A 305 0.79 14.88 0.60
C VAL A 305 1.84 14.66 1.71
N PRO A 306 1.83 13.52 2.40
CA PRO A 306 2.87 13.17 3.37
C PRO A 306 4.12 12.67 2.63
N VAL A 307 5.24 13.37 2.79
CA VAL A 307 6.47 13.14 2.03
C VAL A 307 7.46 12.34 2.87
N GLY A 308 8.02 11.29 2.27
CA GLY A 308 9.00 10.43 2.91
C GLY A 308 10.35 11.09 3.21
N ASN A 309 11.26 10.24 3.66
CA ASN A 309 12.65 10.56 3.98
C ASN A 309 13.46 11.13 2.77
N PRO A 310 14.52 11.90 3.01
CA PRO A 310 15.54 12.23 2.02
C PRO A 310 16.57 11.11 1.89
N ALA A 311 17.03 10.81 0.67
CA ALA A 311 18.01 9.76 0.44
C ALA A 311 19.40 10.30 0.03
N PRO A 312 20.51 9.65 0.45
CA PRO A 312 20.54 8.39 1.21
C PRO A 312 20.12 8.58 2.69
N ASP A 313 19.40 7.60 3.23
CA ASP A 313 18.54 7.77 4.41
C ASP A 313 19.34 8.10 5.66
N TYR A 314 20.46 7.41 5.88
CA TYR A 314 21.29 7.56 7.08
C TYR A 314 22.48 8.51 6.91
N ASN A 315 23.05 8.58 5.71
CA ASN A 315 24.24 9.38 5.46
C ASN A 315 23.88 10.80 5.02
N ASN A 316 23.48 11.66 5.96
CA ASN A 316 23.15 13.05 5.63
C ASN A 316 24.37 13.91 5.23
N SER A 317 25.61 13.44 5.39
CA SER A 317 26.83 14.20 5.04
C SER A 317 26.91 14.54 3.55
N VAL A 318 26.28 13.73 2.68
CA VAL A 318 26.26 13.91 1.23
C VAL A 318 25.03 14.67 0.72
N ARG A 319 24.22 15.22 1.61
CA ARG A 319 23.01 15.98 1.29
C ARG A 319 22.74 17.06 2.32
N GLN A 320 23.73 17.90 2.60
CA GLN A 320 23.58 18.97 3.59
C GLN A 320 22.48 19.98 3.19
N GLY A 321 21.85 20.63 4.17
CA GLY A 321 20.72 21.54 3.99
C GLY A 321 19.42 20.95 4.54
N ASP A 322 18.31 21.66 4.36
CA ASP A 322 17.02 21.27 4.93
C ASP A 322 16.34 20.12 4.16
N ASN A 323 16.81 19.83 2.94
CA ASN A 323 16.30 18.74 2.09
C ASN A 323 14.80 18.83 1.74
N LEU A 324 14.27 20.02 1.44
CA LEU A 324 12.85 20.18 1.09
C LEU A 324 12.46 19.41 -0.20
N PHE A 325 11.27 18.83 -0.30
CA PHE A 325 10.22 18.72 0.73
C PHE A 325 10.24 17.39 1.49
N ALA A 326 11.38 16.70 1.54
CA ALA A 326 11.47 15.48 2.36
C ALA A 326 11.14 15.78 3.82
N GLY A 327 10.54 14.81 4.51
CA GLY A 327 10.12 14.94 5.90
C GLY A 327 9.04 16.01 6.13
N SER A 328 8.18 16.26 5.13
CA SER A 328 7.14 17.31 5.18
C SER A 328 5.74 16.76 4.90
N VAL A 329 4.72 17.53 5.29
CA VAL A 329 3.41 17.48 4.63
C VAL A 329 3.35 18.62 3.63
N VAL A 330 3.24 18.32 2.33
CA VAL A 330 3.08 19.32 1.26
C VAL A 330 1.60 19.50 0.94
N VAL A 331 1.15 20.75 0.87
CA VAL A 331 -0.23 21.11 0.53
C VAL A 331 -0.29 21.60 -0.91
N LEU A 332 -1.04 20.90 -1.74
CA LEU A 332 -1.24 21.18 -3.16
C LEU A 332 -2.71 21.54 -3.44
N ASP A 333 -2.93 22.33 -4.48
CA ASP A 333 -4.24 22.43 -5.13
C ASP A 333 -4.54 21.11 -5.86
N ALA A 334 -5.64 20.45 -5.51
CA ALA A 334 -5.94 19.13 -6.07
C ALA A 334 -6.18 19.17 -7.59
N LYS A 335 -6.67 20.27 -8.16
CA LYS A 335 -6.99 20.33 -9.60
C LYS A 335 -5.78 20.64 -10.47
N THR A 336 -4.85 21.43 -9.95
CA THR A 336 -3.72 21.98 -10.72
C THR A 336 -2.36 21.45 -10.30
N GLY A 337 -2.25 20.79 -9.15
CA GLY A 337 -0.98 20.38 -8.56
C GLY A 337 -0.13 21.56 -8.08
N ALA A 338 -0.67 22.79 -8.10
CA ALA A 338 0.06 23.98 -7.68
C ALA A 338 0.31 23.95 -6.17
N TYR A 339 1.55 24.20 -5.77
CA TYR A 339 1.95 24.36 -4.38
C TYR A 339 1.11 25.45 -3.69
N LYS A 340 0.68 25.16 -2.46
CA LYS A 340 -0.01 26.11 -1.57
C LYS A 340 0.76 26.35 -0.29
N ASN A 341 1.25 25.29 0.34
CA ASN A 341 2.02 25.37 1.56
C ASN A 341 2.82 24.08 1.80
N HIS A 342 3.68 24.07 2.81
CA HIS A 342 4.20 22.83 3.40
C HIS A 342 4.43 23.02 4.90
N PHE A 343 4.51 21.90 5.61
CA PHE A 343 4.94 21.82 7.00
C PHE A 343 6.07 20.81 7.07
N GLN A 344 7.31 21.28 7.17
CA GLN A 344 8.45 20.38 7.38
C GLN A 344 8.49 19.96 8.84
N LEU A 345 8.31 18.66 9.08
CA LEU A 345 8.22 18.08 10.42
C LEU A 345 9.55 17.44 10.83
N VAL A 346 10.22 16.81 9.87
CA VAL A 346 11.51 16.15 10.07
C VAL A 346 12.57 16.79 9.17
N PRO A 347 13.13 17.95 9.56
CA PRO A 347 14.19 18.59 8.80
C PRO A 347 15.49 17.79 8.88
N ARG A 348 16.21 17.70 7.74
CA ARG A 348 17.54 17.06 7.67
C ARG A 348 17.55 15.66 8.31
N ASP A 349 16.52 14.87 8.01
CA ASP A 349 16.39 13.50 8.49
C ASP A 349 17.65 12.66 8.22
N TRP A 350 17.99 11.78 9.15
CA TRP A 350 19.11 10.83 9.07
C TRP A 350 18.79 9.47 9.71
N HIS A 351 17.51 9.21 9.97
CA HIS A 351 17.04 8.01 10.67
C HIS A 351 15.96 7.24 9.89
N ASP A 352 15.66 7.65 8.66
CA ASP A 352 14.51 7.13 7.91
C ASP A 352 13.17 7.45 8.61
N TRP A 353 13.00 8.70 9.03
CA TRP A 353 11.80 9.19 9.70
C TRP A 353 10.79 9.79 8.71
N ASP A 354 10.31 8.95 7.78
CA ASP A 354 9.22 9.30 6.90
C ASP A 354 8.05 9.98 7.61
N VAL A 355 7.50 11.01 6.94
CA VAL A 355 6.18 11.55 7.28
C VAL A 355 5.05 10.77 6.64
N SER A 356 5.36 9.84 5.74
CA SER A 356 4.51 9.12 4.77
C SER A 356 3.13 8.59 5.22
N ASN A 357 2.64 8.81 6.44
CA ASN A 357 1.25 8.61 6.86
C ASN A 357 0.34 9.84 6.51
N PRO A 358 -0.87 9.62 5.96
CA PRO A 358 -1.78 10.71 5.63
C PRO A 358 -2.26 11.45 6.90
N PRO A 359 -2.21 12.79 6.94
CA PRO A 359 -2.71 13.56 8.07
C PRO A 359 -4.24 13.43 8.20
N ALA A 360 -4.77 13.38 9.41
CA ALA A 360 -6.22 13.47 9.64
C ALA A 360 -6.65 14.94 9.72
N LEU A 361 -7.66 15.33 8.94
CA LEU A 361 -8.28 16.66 9.03
C LEU A 361 -9.47 16.59 9.95
N ILE A 362 -9.30 17.07 11.17
CA ILE A 362 -10.29 16.95 12.24
C ILE A 362 -10.78 18.31 12.71
N LYS A 363 -11.90 18.31 13.43
CA LYS A 363 -12.37 19.47 14.19
C LYS A 363 -12.22 19.20 15.68
N SER A 364 -11.61 20.15 16.40
CA SER A 364 -11.59 20.11 17.85
C SER A 364 -12.99 20.36 18.43
N ARG A 365 -13.17 20.06 19.72
CA ARG A 365 -14.42 20.35 20.44
C ARG A 365 -14.83 21.84 20.37
N GLY A 366 -13.84 22.74 20.27
CA GLY A 366 -14.07 24.18 20.11
C GLY A 366 -14.31 24.64 18.67
N GLY A 367 -14.41 23.71 17.72
CA GLY A 367 -14.66 24.00 16.30
C GLY A 367 -13.41 24.38 15.49
N LYS A 368 -12.20 24.38 16.10
CA LYS A 368 -10.96 24.64 15.36
C LYS A 368 -10.65 23.48 14.42
N ARG A 369 -10.42 23.77 13.14
CA ARG A 369 -9.92 22.79 12.17
C ARG A 369 -8.43 22.54 12.44
N LEU A 370 -8.03 21.27 12.47
CA LEU A 370 -6.67 20.83 12.72
C LEU A 370 -6.24 19.83 11.65
N MET A 371 -4.94 19.79 11.37
CA MET A 371 -4.30 18.76 10.57
C MET A 371 -3.40 17.98 11.51
N ALA A 372 -3.82 16.78 11.90
CA ALA A 372 -3.09 15.94 12.85
C ALA A 372 -2.26 14.87 12.11
N VAL A 373 -0.97 14.77 12.39
CA VAL A 373 -0.05 13.81 11.75
C VAL A 373 0.98 13.29 12.73
N ALA A 374 1.20 11.97 12.72
CA ALA A 374 2.18 11.30 13.57
C ALA A 374 3.20 10.55 12.71
N PRO A 375 4.31 11.21 12.31
CA PRO A 375 5.34 10.60 11.49
C PRO A 375 6.20 9.60 12.27
N LYS A 376 7.14 8.93 11.59
CA LYS A 376 8.01 7.89 12.19
C LYS A 376 8.90 8.40 13.34
N ASP A 377 9.05 9.71 13.51
CA ASP A 377 9.87 10.35 14.54
C ASP A 377 9.30 10.23 15.98
N GLY A 378 8.09 9.68 16.13
CA GLY A 378 7.44 9.43 17.42
C GLY A 378 6.66 10.62 17.99
N HIS A 379 6.50 11.72 17.25
CA HIS A 379 5.72 12.89 17.68
C HIS A 379 4.33 12.93 17.06
N LEU A 380 3.44 13.73 17.65
CA LEU A 380 2.14 14.11 17.06
C LEU A 380 2.13 15.62 16.82
N TYR A 381 1.91 16.02 15.58
CA TYR A 381 1.78 17.42 15.13
C TYR A 381 0.30 17.72 14.87
N GLY A 382 -0.21 18.92 15.19
CA GLY A 382 -1.65 19.23 15.15
C GLY A 382 -2.04 20.71 15.11
#